data_AF-A0A350YJI7-F1
#
_entry.id   AF-A0A350YJI7-F1
#
_cell.length_a   1.000
_cell.length_b   1.000
_cell.length_c   1.000
_cell.angle_alpha   90.00
_cell.angle_beta   90.00
_cell.angle_gamma   90.00
#
_symmetry.space_group_name_H-M   'P 1'
#
loop_
_entity.id
_entity.type
_entity.pdbx_description
1 polymer ?
#
loop_
_entity_poly.entity_id
_entity_poly.type
_entity_poly.pdbx_seq_one_letter_code
_entity_poly.pdbx_strand_id
1 'polypeptide(L)'
;MVGEAYVDAIIGKPFRWTSAGGLINMGTFGGSRGNAKGISADGSVIVGYADQAGDIIYRAFRWTQAGGMVDLGTLGGTWSKALDVSADGTIVVGLSSTGAQQHAFRWTQGGGMVDLNTLGGSFSSALAISGDGTAITGTAQIAGNAAQYAYRWTQGGGMVSLGALGGTVSAGYDISSDGSVIVGYAGIAGDAAHHPFRWTQAGGMVDLGNLGGTWGYANAVSADGSIVVGHSFTAGNSDFHAFRWTEAEGIEDLNTLLSDAGVDMTGITLSQANGISPNGKYIVGEGAFPGYATEAFVVYYDGVTGDVTTSSQQQDAAQNLATNQQTMLAESRSTAGQLLGFSRPIDSRTYTYAGGMFGSAVGYTGGQFSGKGVTLLGGIGYGAQDYKNIEQDSAPTVAMAGRYAFGDTFAGQKNLSPFVELGGWITPR
;
A
#
# COMPACT_ATOMS: atom_id res chain seq x y z
N MET A 1 -3.35 -4.07 0.99
CA MET A 1 -3.27 -3.30 -0.27
C MET A 1 -3.49 -4.25 -1.45
N VAL A 2 -4.02 -3.72 -2.55
CA VAL A 2 -4.21 -4.43 -3.83
C VAL A 2 -3.65 -3.60 -4.97
N GLY A 3 -3.30 -4.25 -6.06
CA GLY A 3 -2.79 -3.59 -7.25
C GLY A 3 -2.42 -4.59 -8.33
N GLU A 4 -1.71 -4.09 -9.34
CA GLU A 4 -1.11 -4.88 -10.42
C GLU A 4 0.38 -5.05 -10.15
N ALA A 5 0.88 -6.29 -10.17
CA ALA A 5 2.30 -6.59 -10.05
C ALA A 5 2.81 -7.22 -11.34
N TYR A 6 3.90 -6.67 -11.88
CA TYR A 6 4.62 -7.24 -13.01
C TYR A 6 5.49 -8.38 -12.49
N VAL A 7 5.15 -9.62 -12.86
CA VAL A 7 5.92 -10.81 -12.44
C VAL A 7 7.05 -11.10 -13.42
N ASP A 8 6.94 -10.58 -14.65
CA ASP A 8 7.99 -10.44 -15.67
C ASP A 8 7.60 -9.23 -16.53
N ALA A 9 8.58 -8.54 -17.14
CA ALA A 9 8.52 -7.16 -17.67
C ALA A 9 7.37 -6.77 -18.65
N ILE A 10 6.38 -7.63 -18.93
CA ILE A 10 5.27 -7.40 -19.86
C ILE A 10 3.91 -7.91 -19.33
N ILE A 11 3.84 -8.58 -18.16
CA ILE A 11 2.61 -9.27 -17.71
C ILE A 11 2.24 -8.87 -16.27
N GLY A 12 1.19 -8.05 -16.13
CA GLY A 12 0.64 -7.63 -14.85
C GLY A 12 -0.46 -8.55 -14.33
N LYS A 13 -0.31 -9.03 -13.10
CA LYS A 13 -1.29 -9.88 -12.41
C LYS A 13 -1.82 -9.18 -11.16
N PRO A 14 -3.10 -9.38 -10.83
CA PRO A 14 -3.66 -8.78 -9.64
C PRO A 14 -3.08 -9.47 -8.40
N PHE A 15 -2.67 -8.69 -7.39
CA PHE A 15 -2.11 -9.23 -6.15
C PHE A 15 -2.80 -8.70 -4.89
N ARG A 16 -2.65 -9.45 -3.80
CA ARG A 16 -2.95 -9.03 -2.43
C ARG A 16 -1.67 -9.04 -1.62
N TRP A 17 -1.39 -7.99 -0.86
CA TRP A 17 -0.31 -7.99 0.11
C TRP A 17 -0.84 -7.94 1.54
N THR A 18 -0.26 -8.76 2.43
CA THR A 18 -0.46 -8.70 3.87
C THR A 18 0.88 -8.76 4.60
N SER A 19 0.98 -8.12 5.77
CA SER A 19 2.20 -8.16 6.60
C SER A 19 2.57 -9.56 7.06
N ALA A 20 1.58 -10.42 7.33
CA ALA A 20 1.79 -11.80 7.78
C ALA A 20 2.05 -12.79 6.64
N GLY A 21 1.45 -12.57 5.45
CA GLY A 21 1.46 -13.52 4.34
C GLY A 21 2.24 -13.09 3.10
N GLY A 22 2.83 -11.89 3.09
CA GLY A 22 3.55 -11.35 1.94
C GLY A 22 2.65 -11.10 0.73
N LEU A 23 3.25 -11.11 -0.46
CA LEU A 23 2.57 -10.88 -1.74
C LEU A 23 1.94 -12.19 -2.26
N ILE A 24 0.61 -12.19 -2.38
CA ILE A 24 -0.18 -13.30 -2.89
C ILE A 24 -0.67 -12.94 -4.29
N ASN A 25 -0.20 -13.68 -5.29
CA ASN A 25 -0.70 -13.57 -6.67
C ASN A 25 -2.09 -14.22 -6.76
N MET A 26 -3.08 -13.50 -7.30
CA MET A 26 -4.47 -13.97 -7.37
C MET A 26 -4.79 -14.72 -8.67
N GLY A 27 -3.89 -14.73 -9.64
CA GLY A 27 -4.06 -15.38 -10.94
C GLY A 27 -4.96 -14.58 -11.89
N THR A 28 -5.39 -15.26 -12.95
CA THR A 28 -6.28 -14.77 -14.04
C THR A 28 -7.22 -15.91 -14.44
N PHE A 29 -8.18 -15.68 -15.35
CA PHE A 29 -9.03 -16.74 -15.91
C PHE A 29 -8.35 -17.51 -17.05
N GLY A 30 -7.05 -17.81 -16.88
CA GLY A 30 -6.22 -18.48 -17.88
C GLY A 30 -5.62 -17.56 -18.95
N GLY A 31 -5.94 -16.26 -18.94
CA GLY A 31 -5.29 -15.23 -19.75
C GLY A 31 -4.01 -14.68 -19.12
N SER A 32 -3.35 -13.75 -19.80
CA SER A 32 -2.07 -13.19 -19.34
C SER A 32 -2.23 -12.10 -18.30
N ARG A 33 -3.28 -11.26 -18.34
CA ARG A 33 -3.39 -10.07 -17.47
C ARG A 33 -4.61 -10.07 -16.57
N GLY A 34 -4.51 -9.31 -15.49
CA GLY A 34 -5.65 -8.95 -14.65
C GLY A 34 -5.32 -7.76 -13.77
N ASN A 35 -6.34 -6.98 -13.43
CA ASN A 35 -6.19 -5.75 -12.68
C ASN A 35 -7.19 -5.73 -11.53
N ALA A 36 -6.68 -5.56 -10.30
CA ALA A 36 -7.50 -5.34 -9.12
C ALA A 36 -7.88 -3.86 -9.04
N LYS A 37 -9.17 -3.58 -8.85
CA LYS A 37 -9.74 -2.23 -8.84
C LYS A 37 -10.29 -1.82 -7.47
N GLY A 38 -10.89 -2.75 -6.73
CA GLY A 38 -11.50 -2.48 -5.43
C GLY A 38 -11.16 -3.56 -4.39
N ILE A 39 -11.24 -3.19 -3.12
CA ILE A 39 -10.98 -4.05 -1.96
C ILE A 39 -11.95 -3.70 -0.82
N SER A 40 -12.49 -4.70 -0.13
CA SER A 40 -13.32 -4.51 1.06
C SER A 40 -12.52 -3.91 2.23
N ALA A 41 -13.20 -3.32 3.21
CA ALA A 41 -12.56 -2.62 4.33
C ALA A 41 -11.66 -3.53 5.19
N ASP A 42 -12.03 -4.80 5.33
CA ASP A 42 -11.25 -5.83 6.02
C ASP A 42 -10.16 -6.48 5.13
N GLY A 43 -10.13 -6.12 3.85
CA GLY A 43 -9.23 -6.67 2.85
C GLY A 43 -9.41 -8.15 2.55
N SER A 44 -10.59 -8.72 2.85
CA SER A 44 -10.93 -10.12 2.59
C SER A 44 -11.49 -10.37 1.18
N VAL A 45 -12.08 -9.34 0.57
CA VAL A 45 -12.67 -9.38 -0.77
C VAL A 45 -11.95 -8.40 -1.69
N ILE A 46 -11.58 -8.88 -2.88
CA ILE A 46 -10.93 -8.06 -3.91
C ILE A 46 -11.68 -8.23 -5.21
N VAL A 47 -11.89 -7.13 -5.93
CA VAL A 47 -12.62 -7.12 -7.19
C VAL A 47 -11.80 -6.46 -8.29
N GLY A 48 -12.12 -6.79 -9.53
CA GLY A 48 -11.43 -6.23 -10.68
C GLY A 48 -11.87 -6.92 -11.96
N TYR A 49 -10.94 -7.01 -12.91
CA TYR A 49 -11.14 -7.81 -14.13
C TYR A 49 -9.90 -8.60 -14.47
N ALA A 50 -10.09 -9.76 -15.09
CA ALA A 50 -9.03 -10.63 -15.55
C ALA A 50 -9.31 -11.15 -16.96
N ASP A 51 -8.26 -11.32 -17.74
CA ASP A 51 -8.33 -11.88 -19.08
C ASP A 51 -8.69 -13.37 -19.01
N GLN A 52 -9.56 -13.78 -19.93
CA GLN A 52 -9.82 -15.19 -20.22
C GLN A 52 -8.73 -15.76 -21.15
N ALA A 53 -8.63 -17.09 -21.18
CA ALA A 53 -7.71 -17.79 -22.07
C ALA A 53 -7.81 -17.28 -23.53
N GLY A 54 -6.66 -16.89 -24.09
CA GLY A 54 -6.55 -16.32 -25.43
C GLY A 54 -6.49 -14.79 -25.48
N ASP A 55 -6.66 -14.09 -24.34
CA ASP A 55 -6.46 -12.63 -24.17
C ASP A 55 -7.33 -11.73 -25.06
N ILE A 56 -8.48 -12.26 -25.52
CA ILE A 56 -9.43 -11.52 -26.37
C ILE A 56 -10.54 -10.87 -25.54
N ILE A 57 -10.82 -11.41 -24.35
CA ILE A 57 -11.97 -11.05 -23.51
C ILE A 57 -11.53 -10.98 -22.05
N TYR A 58 -12.03 -9.99 -21.31
CA TYR A 58 -11.86 -9.87 -19.87
C TYR A 58 -13.20 -9.95 -19.13
N ARG A 59 -13.17 -10.50 -17.92
CA ARG A 59 -14.34 -10.70 -17.06
C ARG A 59 -14.12 -10.07 -15.71
N ALA A 60 -15.19 -9.49 -15.17
CA ALA A 60 -15.24 -9.03 -13.80
C ALA A 60 -15.06 -10.21 -12.86
N PHE A 61 -14.23 -10.03 -11.83
CA PHE A 61 -14.03 -11.07 -10.81
C PHE A 61 -14.30 -10.55 -9.41
N ARG A 62 -14.62 -11.49 -8.52
CA ARG A 62 -14.51 -11.35 -7.06
C ARG A 62 -13.56 -12.43 -6.55
N TRP A 63 -12.59 -12.03 -5.76
CA TRP A 63 -11.60 -12.92 -5.15
C TRP A 63 -11.72 -12.92 -3.64
N THR A 64 -11.59 -14.10 -3.04
CA THR A 64 -11.40 -14.27 -1.59
C THR A 64 -10.32 -15.30 -1.32
N GLN A 65 -9.68 -15.24 -0.15
CA GLN A 65 -8.64 -16.20 0.20
C GLN A 65 -9.17 -17.65 0.27
N ALA A 66 -10.40 -17.84 0.74
CA ALA A 66 -11.01 -19.17 0.87
C ALA A 66 -11.57 -19.70 -0.45
N GLY A 67 -12.15 -18.83 -1.28
CA GLY A 67 -12.86 -19.22 -2.51
C GLY A 67 -12.08 -19.04 -3.81
N GLY A 68 -10.92 -18.38 -3.78
CA GLY A 68 -10.19 -18.00 -4.98
C GLY A 68 -10.93 -16.97 -5.84
N MET A 69 -10.57 -16.90 -7.12
CA MET A 69 -11.16 -15.98 -8.10
C MET A 69 -12.46 -16.56 -8.67
N VAL A 70 -13.54 -15.76 -8.65
CA VAL A 70 -14.87 -16.11 -9.16
C VAL A 70 -15.27 -15.11 -10.26
N ASP A 71 -15.67 -15.62 -11.43
CA ASP A 71 -16.24 -14.82 -12.52
C ASP A 71 -17.65 -14.34 -12.14
N LEU A 72 -17.91 -13.04 -12.32
CA LEU A 72 -19.20 -12.42 -11.99
C LEU A 72 -20.21 -12.48 -13.13
N GLY A 73 -19.80 -12.92 -14.32
CA GLY A 73 -20.62 -12.99 -15.52
C GLY A 73 -20.70 -11.66 -16.27
N THR A 74 -21.70 -11.53 -17.13
CA THR A 74 -22.00 -10.34 -17.94
C THR A 74 -23.50 -10.08 -18.01
N LEU A 75 -23.88 -8.86 -18.43
CA LEU A 75 -25.27 -8.49 -18.74
C LEU A 75 -25.74 -9.00 -20.11
N GLY A 76 -25.19 -10.12 -20.60
CA GLY A 76 -25.52 -10.72 -21.90
C GLY A 76 -24.49 -10.49 -23.02
N GLY A 77 -23.53 -9.58 -22.83
CA GLY A 77 -22.41 -9.38 -23.73
C GLY A 77 -21.18 -10.24 -23.41
N THR A 78 -20.03 -9.89 -23.99
CA THR A 78 -18.81 -10.70 -23.91
C THR A 78 -17.88 -10.32 -22.75
N TRP A 79 -17.95 -9.09 -22.22
CA TRP A 79 -17.00 -8.60 -21.22
C TRP A 79 -17.65 -7.81 -20.07
N SER A 80 -16.97 -7.78 -18.93
CA SER A 80 -17.36 -7.03 -17.74
C SER A 80 -16.13 -6.55 -16.95
N LYS A 81 -16.28 -5.46 -16.19
CA LYS A 81 -15.28 -4.97 -15.24
C LYS A 81 -15.96 -4.63 -13.91
N ALA A 82 -15.46 -5.22 -12.82
CA ALA A 82 -15.76 -4.70 -11.49
C ALA A 82 -14.80 -3.55 -11.18
N LEU A 83 -15.35 -2.45 -10.70
CA LEU A 83 -14.61 -1.23 -10.40
C LEU A 83 -14.52 -0.98 -8.90
N ASP A 84 -15.56 -1.36 -8.14
CA ASP A 84 -15.58 -1.14 -6.70
C ASP A 84 -16.44 -2.18 -5.95
N VAL A 85 -16.28 -2.25 -4.63
CA VAL A 85 -16.94 -3.20 -3.73
C VAL A 85 -17.31 -2.54 -2.40
N SER A 86 -18.47 -2.86 -1.84
CA SER A 86 -18.91 -2.36 -0.53
C SER A 86 -17.94 -2.75 0.59
N ALA A 87 -17.97 -2.02 1.71
CA ALA A 87 -17.02 -2.21 2.81
C ALA A 87 -17.05 -3.64 3.39
N ASP A 88 -18.22 -4.27 3.40
CA ASP A 88 -18.45 -5.66 3.83
C ASP A 88 -18.14 -6.71 2.77
N GLY A 89 -17.79 -6.30 1.54
CA GLY A 89 -17.44 -7.21 0.45
C GLY A 89 -18.61 -7.94 -0.19
N THR A 90 -19.86 -7.56 0.09
CA THR A 90 -21.07 -8.28 -0.35
C THR A 90 -21.65 -7.79 -1.66
N ILE A 91 -21.42 -6.51 -2.02
CA ILE A 91 -21.93 -5.88 -3.23
C ILE A 91 -20.76 -5.43 -4.09
N VAL A 92 -20.75 -5.85 -5.36
CA VAL A 92 -19.75 -5.46 -6.35
C VAL A 92 -20.41 -4.61 -7.42
N VAL A 93 -19.76 -3.53 -7.84
CA VAL A 93 -20.26 -2.64 -8.89
C VAL A 93 -19.24 -2.45 -10.01
N GLY A 94 -19.73 -2.02 -11.16
CA GLY A 94 -18.88 -1.76 -12.30
C GLY A 94 -19.71 -1.57 -13.57
N LEU A 95 -19.17 -2.03 -14.70
CA LEU A 95 -19.85 -2.00 -15.99
C LEU A 95 -19.71 -3.33 -16.74
N SER A 96 -20.73 -3.65 -17.53
CA SER A 96 -20.74 -4.85 -18.37
C SER A 96 -21.39 -4.57 -19.72
N SER A 97 -20.88 -5.25 -20.74
CA SER A 97 -21.54 -5.26 -22.04
C SER A 97 -22.88 -6.01 -21.96
N THR A 98 -23.91 -5.40 -22.56
CA THR A 98 -25.24 -5.99 -22.76
C THR A 98 -25.40 -6.65 -24.15
N GLY A 99 -24.30 -6.76 -24.89
CA GLY A 99 -24.25 -7.22 -26.28
C GLY A 99 -23.93 -6.08 -27.25
N ALA A 100 -24.75 -5.02 -27.26
CA ALA A 100 -24.53 -3.84 -28.10
C ALA A 100 -24.19 -2.56 -27.33
N GLN A 101 -24.51 -2.51 -26.03
CA GLN A 101 -24.31 -1.36 -25.15
C GLN A 101 -23.46 -1.76 -23.94
N GLN A 102 -23.16 -0.78 -23.08
CA GLN A 102 -22.42 -0.99 -21.83
C GLN A 102 -23.18 -0.32 -20.69
N HIS A 103 -23.61 -1.10 -19.71
CA HIS A 103 -24.37 -0.59 -18.60
C HIS A 103 -23.66 -0.86 -17.26
N ALA A 104 -23.93 0.03 -16.32
CA ALA A 104 -23.58 -0.13 -14.94
C ALA A 104 -24.29 -1.36 -14.37
N PHE A 105 -23.58 -2.15 -13.55
CA PHE A 105 -24.17 -3.27 -12.85
C PHE A 105 -23.99 -3.17 -11.34
N ARG A 106 -24.87 -3.87 -10.64
CA ARG A 106 -24.71 -4.26 -9.23
C ARG A 106 -24.77 -5.78 -9.13
N TRP A 107 -23.80 -6.38 -8.47
CA TRP A 107 -23.70 -7.83 -8.31
C TRP A 107 -23.73 -8.22 -6.83
N THR A 108 -24.45 -9.30 -6.51
CA THR A 108 -24.38 -9.98 -5.22
C THR A 108 -24.26 -11.48 -5.42
N GLN A 109 -23.68 -12.18 -4.44
CA GLN A 109 -23.47 -13.63 -4.56
C GLN A 109 -24.77 -14.42 -4.73
N GLY A 110 -25.86 -14.01 -4.07
CA GLY A 110 -27.16 -14.68 -4.18
C GLY A 110 -28.02 -14.21 -5.36
N GLY A 111 -27.78 -13.01 -5.89
CA GLY A 111 -28.61 -12.40 -6.94
C GLY A 111 -27.98 -12.38 -8.33
N GLY A 112 -26.67 -12.60 -8.43
CA GLY A 112 -25.93 -12.42 -9.67
C GLY A 112 -25.84 -10.95 -10.10
N MET A 113 -25.54 -10.73 -11.37
CA MET A 113 -25.38 -9.40 -11.97
C MET A 113 -26.74 -8.81 -12.33
N VAL A 114 -27.03 -7.60 -11.84
CA VAL A 114 -28.25 -6.83 -12.12
C VAL A 114 -27.88 -5.55 -12.86
N ASP A 115 -28.59 -5.27 -13.95
CA ASP A 115 -28.45 -4.04 -14.74
C ASP A 115 -29.03 -2.84 -13.98
N LEU A 116 -28.25 -1.77 -13.85
CA LEU A 116 -28.70 -0.50 -13.25
C LEU A 116 -29.35 0.45 -14.27
N ASN A 117 -29.37 0.05 -15.55
CA ASN A 117 -29.81 0.83 -16.70
C ASN A 117 -28.99 2.12 -16.89
N THR A 118 -29.54 3.06 -17.65
CA THR A 118 -28.94 4.36 -17.98
C THR A 118 -29.90 5.49 -17.58
N LEU A 119 -29.51 6.75 -17.83
CA LEU A 119 -30.41 7.91 -17.73
C LEU A 119 -31.27 8.10 -19.00
N GLY A 120 -31.51 7.02 -19.75
CA GLY A 120 -32.24 7.01 -21.02
C GLY A 120 -31.35 6.99 -22.27
N GLY A 121 -30.02 7.06 -22.12
CA GLY A 121 -29.04 6.90 -23.19
C GLY A 121 -28.54 5.47 -23.36
N SER A 122 -27.38 5.31 -24.00
CA SER A 122 -26.80 4.00 -24.35
C SER A 122 -25.64 3.52 -23.47
N PHE A 123 -25.24 4.32 -22.47
CA PHE A 123 -24.08 4.04 -21.64
C PHE A 123 -24.33 4.37 -20.17
N SER A 124 -23.84 3.52 -19.29
CA SER A 124 -23.62 3.83 -17.88
C SER A 124 -22.45 3.02 -17.30
N SER A 125 -21.83 3.56 -16.26
CA SER A 125 -20.77 2.91 -15.50
C SER A 125 -20.88 3.28 -14.02
N ALA A 126 -20.87 2.27 -13.14
CA ALA A 126 -20.79 2.47 -11.70
C ALA A 126 -19.31 2.51 -11.29
N LEU A 127 -18.85 3.67 -10.82
CA LEU A 127 -17.44 3.91 -10.49
C LEU A 127 -17.15 3.69 -9.01
N ALA A 128 -18.11 3.98 -8.12
CA ALA A 128 -17.96 3.79 -6.68
C ALA A 128 -19.27 3.40 -6.00
N ILE A 129 -19.17 2.71 -4.87
CA ILE A 129 -20.28 2.32 -4.00
C ILE A 129 -20.02 2.77 -2.56
N SER A 130 -21.07 3.20 -1.85
CA SER A 130 -20.96 3.57 -0.45
C SER A 130 -20.53 2.39 0.42
N GLY A 131 -19.85 2.68 1.53
CA GLY A 131 -19.38 1.66 2.48
C GLY A 131 -20.51 0.77 3.00
N ASP A 132 -21.68 1.35 3.26
CA ASP A 132 -22.90 0.64 3.65
C ASP A 132 -23.61 -0.13 2.51
N GLY A 133 -23.13 0.03 1.26
CA GLY A 133 -23.65 -0.65 0.09
C GLY A 133 -25.00 -0.15 -0.42
N THR A 134 -25.52 0.98 0.10
CA THR A 134 -26.87 1.47 -0.20
C THR A 134 -26.95 2.42 -1.40
N ALA A 135 -25.84 3.08 -1.73
CA ALA A 135 -25.78 4.07 -2.80
C ALA A 135 -24.60 3.80 -3.75
N ILE A 136 -24.84 4.04 -5.04
CA ILE A 136 -23.84 3.86 -6.10
C ILE A 136 -23.73 5.17 -6.88
N THR A 137 -22.51 5.58 -7.20
CA THR A 137 -22.24 6.71 -8.08
C THR A 137 -21.45 6.28 -9.31
N GLY A 138 -21.39 7.16 -10.30
CA GLY A 138 -20.67 6.91 -11.53
C GLY A 138 -21.06 7.91 -12.59
N THR A 139 -21.25 7.43 -13.82
CA THR A 139 -21.64 8.29 -14.95
C THR A 139 -22.59 7.55 -15.90
N ALA A 140 -23.56 8.26 -16.46
CA ALA A 140 -24.54 7.70 -17.38
C ALA A 140 -24.97 8.72 -18.44
N GLN A 141 -25.23 8.23 -19.65
CA GLN A 141 -25.76 9.03 -20.75
C GLN A 141 -27.27 9.25 -20.60
N ILE A 142 -27.70 10.47 -20.88
CA ILE A 142 -29.13 10.83 -20.96
C ILE A 142 -29.74 10.46 -22.31
N ALA A 143 -31.07 10.60 -22.43
CA ALA A 143 -31.82 10.36 -23.66
C ALA A 143 -31.18 11.03 -24.90
N GLY A 144 -31.09 10.27 -25.99
CA GLY A 144 -30.47 10.71 -27.24
C GLY A 144 -28.95 10.83 -27.19
N ASN A 145 -28.30 10.35 -26.12
CA ASN A 145 -26.86 10.49 -25.88
C ASN A 145 -26.39 11.96 -25.91
N ALA A 146 -27.29 12.89 -25.56
CA ALA A 146 -27.05 14.33 -25.69
C ALA A 146 -26.09 14.89 -24.63
N ALA A 147 -25.95 14.20 -23.50
CA ALA A 147 -25.06 14.56 -22.40
C ALA A 147 -24.74 13.31 -21.56
N GLN A 148 -23.71 13.41 -20.73
CA GLN A 148 -23.28 12.35 -19.83
C GLN A 148 -23.10 12.91 -18.42
N TYR A 149 -23.89 12.44 -17.46
CA TYR A 149 -23.90 13.02 -16.12
C TYR A 149 -23.54 12.01 -15.04
N ALA A 150 -22.97 12.53 -13.97
CA ALA A 150 -22.88 11.88 -12.69
C ALA A 150 -24.29 11.51 -12.22
N TYR A 151 -24.42 10.39 -11.54
CA TYR A 151 -25.69 9.94 -10.99
C TYR A 151 -25.53 9.45 -9.57
N ARG A 152 -26.64 9.41 -8.84
CA ARG A 152 -26.79 8.62 -7.62
C ARG A 152 -27.83 7.54 -7.85
N TRP A 153 -27.47 6.29 -7.63
CA TRP A 153 -28.39 5.16 -7.68
C TRP A 153 -28.66 4.62 -6.30
N THR A 154 -29.92 4.28 -6.02
CA THR A 154 -30.32 3.50 -4.83
C THR A 154 -31.31 2.43 -5.26
N GLN A 155 -31.42 1.35 -4.48
CA GLN A 155 -32.33 0.25 -4.82
C GLN A 155 -33.80 0.70 -4.88
N GLY A 156 -34.23 1.61 -4.00
CA GLY A 156 -35.60 2.12 -3.98
C GLY A 156 -35.87 3.26 -4.95
N GLY A 157 -34.85 4.06 -5.30
CA GLY A 157 -34.99 5.25 -6.13
C GLY A 157 -34.56 5.09 -7.59
N GLY A 158 -33.85 4.02 -7.93
CA GLY A 158 -33.22 3.88 -9.24
C GLY A 158 -32.12 4.92 -9.47
N MET A 159 -31.79 5.15 -10.74
CA MET A 159 -30.73 6.08 -11.16
C MET A 159 -31.26 7.52 -11.25
N VAL A 160 -30.66 8.44 -10.51
CA VAL A 160 -31.01 9.86 -10.52
C VAL A 160 -29.81 10.69 -10.97
N SER A 161 -29.99 11.51 -12.01
CA SER A 161 -28.96 12.42 -12.51
C SER A 161 -28.61 13.49 -11.48
N LEU A 162 -27.32 13.81 -11.37
CA LEU A 162 -26.82 14.94 -10.58
C LEU A 162 -26.62 16.22 -11.42
N GLY A 163 -26.77 16.11 -12.76
CA GLY A 163 -26.51 17.21 -13.69
C GLY A 163 -25.02 17.54 -13.83
N ALA A 164 -24.71 18.77 -14.24
CA ALA A 164 -23.36 19.31 -14.34
C ALA A 164 -23.36 20.79 -13.90
N LEU A 165 -22.20 21.44 -13.90
CA LEU A 165 -22.03 22.86 -13.53
C LEU A 165 -22.34 23.81 -14.70
N GLY A 166 -23.38 23.47 -15.49
CA GLY A 166 -23.78 24.19 -16.69
C GLY A 166 -23.21 23.64 -18.00
N GLY A 167 -22.34 22.63 -17.94
CA GLY A 167 -21.84 21.88 -19.09
C GLY A 167 -22.69 20.65 -19.46
N THR A 168 -22.14 19.79 -20.32
CA THR A 168 -22.79 18.54 -20.81
C THR A 168 -22.15 17.27 -20.26
N VAL A 169 -21.12 17.40 -19.42
CA VAL A 169 -20.39 16.27 -18.83
C VAL A 169 -20.26 16.37 -17.32
N SER A 170 -20.43 15.25 -16.61
CA SER A 170 -19.96 15.06 -15.23
C SER A 170 -19.80 13.57 -14.92
N ALA A 171 -18.95 13.26 -13.93
CA ALA A 171 -18.79 11.92 -13.40
C ALA A 171 -18.54 11.95 -11.89
N GLY A 172 -19.22 11.08 -11.14
CA GLY A 172 -18.94 10.86 -9.73
C GLY A 172 -17.87 9.79 -9.57
N TYR A 173 -16.73 10.16 -9.00
CA TYR A 173 -15.57 9.28 -8.82
C TYR A 173 -15.57 8.58 -7.47
N ASP A 174 -16.11 9.22 -6.43
CA ASP A 174 -16.15 8.64 -5.09
C ASP A 174 -17.41 9.06 -4.32
N ILE A 175 -17.74 8.32 -3.27
CA ILE A 175 -18.93 8.49 -2.44
C ILE A 175 -18.62 8.19 -0.97
N SER A 176 -19.15 9.00 -0.05
CA SER A 176 -18.97 8.79 1.39
C SER A 176 -19.55 7.45 1.86
N SER A 177 -19.12 7.00 3.04
CA SER A 177 -19.46 5.66 3.57
C SER A 177 -20.97 5.43 3.72
N ASP A 178 -21.72 6.49 4.01
CA ASP A 178 -23.18 6.51 4.17
C ASP A 178 -23.94 6.87 2.87
N GLY A 179 -23.22 7.10 1.77
CA GLY A 179 -23.84 7.44 0.48
C GLY A 179 -24.42 8.85 0.39
N SER A 180 -24.10 9.75 1.32
CA SER A 180 -24.68 11.10 1.41
C SER A 180 -23.93 12.18 0.62
N VAL A 181 -22.62 11.98 0.40
CA VAL A 181 -21.74 12.90 -0.32
C VAL A 181 -21.13 12.20 -1.53
N ILE A 182 -21.24 12.80 -2.72
CA ILE A 182 -20.61 12.33 -3.95
C ILE A 182 -19.63 13.40 -4.45
N VAL A 183 -18.43 12.99 -4.85
CA VAL A 183 -17.44 13.89 -5.43
C VAL A 183 -16.99 13.41 -6.80
N GLY A 184 -16.45 14.34 -7.59
CA GLY A 184 -16.00 14.04 -8.94
C GLY A 184 -15.65 15.31 -9.69
N TYR A 185 -15.91 15.32 -10.99
CA TYR A 185 -15.76 16.53 -11.82
C TYR A 185 -17.03 16.80 -12.65
N ALA A 186 -17.21 18.06 -13.03
CA ALA A 186 -18.28 18.49 -13.90
C ALA A 186 -17.79 19.58 -14.85
N GLY A 187 -18.26 19.55 -16.09
CA GLY A 187 -18.08 20.60 -17.07
C GLY A 187 -18.84 21.86 -16.64
N ILE A 188 -18.18 23.00 -16.77
CA ILE A 188 -18.81 24.31 -16.58
C ILE A 188 -19.55 24.75 -17.85
N ALA A 189 -20.23 25.90 -17.80
CA ALA A 189 -20.95 26.48 -18.94
C ALA A 189 -20.12 26.46 -20.25
N GLY A 190 -20.68 25.82 -21.28
CA GLY A 190 -20.05 25.68 -22.59
C GLY A 190 -18.91 24.66 -22.67
N ASP A 191 -18.76 23.80 -21.66
CA ASP A 191 -17.71 22.78 -21.54
C ASP A 191 -16.29 23.37 -21.71
N ALA A 192 -16.11 24.63 -21.31
CA ALA A 192 -14.85 25.37 -21.45
C ALA A 192 -13.76 24.91 -20.45
N ALA A 193 -14.18 24.29 -19.34
CA ALA A 193 -13.33 23.83 -18.25
C ALA A 193 -14.06 22.76 -17.44
N HIS A 194 -13.31 21.97 -16.66
CA HIS A 194 -13.85 20.99 -15.72
C HIS A 194 -13.49 21.39 -14.30
N HIS A 195 -14.48 21.45 -13.43
CA HIS A 195 -14.27 21.76 -12.03
C HIS A 195 -14.59 20.53 -11.15
N PRO A 196 -13.83 20.33 -10.07
CA PRO A 196 -14.18 19.38 -9.03
C PRO A 196 -15.50 19.82 -8.38
N PHE A 197 -16.38 18.85 -8.11
CA PHE A 197 -17.63 19.12 -7.43
C PHE A 197 -17.76 18.29 -6.16
N ARG A 198 -18.61 18.79 -5.26
CA ARG A 198 -19.20 18.03 -4.14
C ARG A 198 -20.71 18.10 -4.25
N TRP A 199 -21.37 16.96 -4.20
CA TRP A 199 -22.82 16.86 -4.26
C TRP A 199 -23.37 16.31 -2.94
N THR A 200 -24.48 16.90 -2.49
CA THR A 200 -25.33 16.34 -1.43
C THR A 200 -26.79 16.40 -1.85
N GLN A 201 -27.64 15.54 -1.27
CA GLN A 201 -29.05 15.55 -1.60
C GLN A 201 -29.75 16.88 -1.23
N ALA A 202 -29.32 17.51 -0.14
CA ALA A 202 -29.91 18.77 0.33
C ALA A 202 -29.39 20.00 -0.43
N GLY A 203 -28.10 20.01 -0.79
CA GLY A 203 -27.44 21.16 -1.42
C GLY A 203 -27.34 21.09 -2.93
N GLY A 204 -27.56 19.92 -3.54
CA GLY A 204 -27.27 19.70 -4.95
C GLY A 204 -25.76 19.68 -5.22
N MET A 205 -25.38 19.93 -6.48
CA MET A 205 -23.99 19.95 -6.94
C MET A 205 -23.39 21.33 -6.65
N VAL A 206 -22.29 21.35 -5.91
CA VAL A 206 -21.52 22.55 -5.56
C VAL A 206 -20.15 22.48 -6.24
N ASP A 207 -19.79 23.55 -6.93
CA ASP A 207 -18.46 23.77 -7.49
C ASP A 207 -17.46 24.02 -6.35
N LEU A 208 -16.38 23.24 -6.30
CA LEU A 208 -15.33 23.43 -5.28
C LEU A 208 -14.28 24.47 -5.70
N GLY A 209 -14.30 24.94 -6.94
CA GLY A 209 -13.27 25.79 -7.53
C GLY A 209 -12.07 24.97 -8.03
N ASN A 210 -10.92 25.62 -8.21
CA ASN A 210 -9.70 24.96 -8.69
C ASN A 210 -8.44 25.72 -8.22
N LEU A 211 -7.23 25.25 -8.56
CA LEU A 211 -5.96 25.89 -8.19
C LEU A 211 -5.53 27.02 -9.17
N GLY A 212 -6.49 27.64 -9.85
CA GLY A 212 -6.29 28.73 -10.81
C GLY A 212 -6.17 28.28 -12.28
N GLY A 213 -6.25 26.98 -12.56
CA GLY A 213 -6.21 26.41 -13.91
C GLY A 213 -7.58 26.13 -14.53
N THR A 214 -7.59 25.34 -15.61
CA THR A 214 -8.80 25.01 -16.39
C THR A 214 -9.41 23.64 -16.09
N TRP A 215 -8.69 22.77 -15.38
CA TRP A 215 -9.18 21.44 -15.04
C TRP A 215 -8.91 21.14 -13.58
N GLY A 216 -9.88 20.52 -12.93
CA GLY A 216 -9.73 19.91 -11.63
C GLY A 216 -10.69 18.75 -11.41
N TYR A 217 -10.26 17.80 -10.60
CA TYR A 217 -10.92 16.54 -10.35
C TYR A 217 -10.86 16.24 -8.87
N ALA A 218 -12.02 16.00 -8.24
CA ALA A 218 -12.09 15.40 -6.92
C ALA A 218 -12.08 13.89 -7.07
N ASN A 219 -11.03 13.24 -6.59
CA ASN A 219 -10.78 11.82 -6.79
C ASN A 219 -11.31 10.96 -5.62
N ALA A 220 -11.27 11.49 -4.39
CA ALA A 220 -11.67 10.74 -3.21
C ALA A 220 -12.26 11.64 -2.11
N VAL A 221 -13.07 11.04 -1.23
CA VAL A 221 -13.71 11.70 -0.09
C VAL A 221 -13.59 10.87 1.19
N SER A 222 -13.44 11.53 2.34
CA SER A 222 -13.43 10.86 3.64
C SER A 222 -14.77 10.18 3.95
N ALA A 223 -14.78 9.23 4.90
CA ALA A 223 -15.95 8.41 5.18
C ALA A 223 -17.18 9.22 5.65
N ASP A 224 -16.94 10.35 6.31
CA ASP A 224 -17.94 11.32 6.78
C ASP A 224 -18.28 12.40 5.74
N GLY A 225 -17.63 12.40 4.58
CA GLY A 225 -17.91 13.37 3.52
C GLY A 225 -17.37 14.78 3.74
N SER A 226 -16.51 14.98 4.76
CA SER A 226 -16.05 16.31 5.20
C SER A 226 -14.77 16.78 4.51
N ILE A 227 -13.90 15.85 4.08
CA ILE A 227 -12.64 16.16 3.40
C ILE A 227 -12.64 15.53 2.02
N VAL A 228 -12.32 16.33 1.01
CA VAL A 228 -12.21 15.91 -0.39
C VAL A 228 -10.76 16.09 -0.84
N VAL A 229 -10.23 15.16 -1.62
CA VAL A 229 -8.90 15.28 -2.21
C VAL A 229 -8.96 15.03 -3.71
N GLY A 230 -7.99 15.58 -4.42
CA GLY A 230 -7.95 15.49 -5.85
C GLY A 230 -6.74 16.20 -6.44
N HIS A 231 -6.88 16.64 -7.68
CA HIS A 231 -5.85 17.41 -8.35
C HIS A 231 -6.44 18.46 -9.27
N SER A 232 -5.68 19.52 -9.52
CA SER A 232 -6.08 20.59 -10.41
C SER A 232 -4.87 21.22 -11.09
N PHE A 233 -5.07 21.74 -12.30
CA PHE A 233 -4.09 22.62 -12.91
C PHE A 233 -3.91 23.87 -12.06
N THR A 234 -2.64 24.26 -11.90
CA THR A 234 -2.28 25.56 -11.37
C THR A 234 -2.48 26.67 -12.41
N ALA A 235 -2.38 27.92 -11.97
CA ALA A 235 -2.48 29.09 -12.84
C ALA A 235 -1.56 28.98 -14.07
N GLY A 236 -2.13 29.17 -15.26
CA GLY A 236 -1.41 29.05 -16.53
C GLY A 236 -1.40 27.64 -17.14
N ASN A 237 -2.03 26.65 -16.48
CA ASN A 237 -2.11 25.25 -16.93
C ASN A 237 -0.74 24.58 -17.16
N SER A 238 0.28 24.94 -16.38
CA SER A 238 1.61 24.37 -16.54
C SER A 238 1.72 22.98 -15.89
N ASP A 239 1.12 22.81 -14.70
CA ASP A 239 1.32 21.62 -13.87
C ASP A 239 0.04 21.25 -13.11
N PHE A 240 -0.10 19.96 -12.82
CA PHE A 240 -1.10 19.46 -11.88
C PHE A 240 -0.54 19.48 -10.47
N HIS A 241 -1.32 20.00 -9.54
CA HIS A 241 -1.06 19.93 -8.11
C HIS A 241 -2.19 19.18 -7.41
N ALA A 242 -1.81 18.36 -6.45
CA ALA A 242 -2.73 17.71 -5.54
C ALA A 242 -3.35 18.75 -4.62
N PHE A 243 -4.64 18.61 -4.32
CA PHE A 243 -5.33 19.49 -3.39
C PHE A 243 -6.05 18.71 -2.30
N ARG A 244 -6.30 19.41 -1.19
CA ARG A 244 -7.24 19.05 -0.14
C ARG A 244 -8.34 20.11 -0.08
N TRP A 245 -9.57 19.70 0.15
CA TRP A 245 -10.70 20.61 0.32
C TRP A 245 -11.46 20.31 1.61
N THR A 246 -11.89 21.38 2.28
CA THR A 246 -12.90 21.35 3.34
C THR A 246 -13.91 22.47 3.15
N GLU A 247 -15.07 22.35 3.77
CA GLU A 247 -16.10 23.39 3.72
C GLU A 247 -15.62 24.72 4.35
N ALA A 248 -14.73 24.65 5.35
CA ALA A 248 -14.21 25.83 6.03
C ALA A 248 -13.15 26.58 5.21
N GLU A 249 -12.22 25.85 4.59
CA GLU A 249 -11.02 26.45 3.96
C GLU A 249 -11.10 26.51 2.43
N GLY A 250 -12.03 25.82 1.80
CA GLY A 250 -12.05 25.70 0.34
C GLY A 250 -10.93 24.78 -0.17
N ILE A 251 -10.52 24.96 -1.43
CA ILE A 251 -9.42 24.18 -2.03
C ILE A 251 -8.09 24.74 -1.55
N GLU A 252 -7.26 23.85 -0.99
CA GLU A 252 -5.91 24.12 -0.51
C GLU A 252 -4.92 23.27 -1.33
N ASP A 253 -3.87 23.89 -1.84
CA ASP A 253 -2.76 23.20 -2.49
C ASP A 253 -1.99 22.36 -1.46
N LEU A 254 -1.83 21.05 -1.70
CA LEU A 254 -1.23 20.14 -0.73
C LEU A 254 0.26 20.42 -0.50
N ASN A 255 1.00 20.89 -1.51
CA ASN A 255 2.40 21.31 -1.35
C ASN A 255 2.51 22.52 -0.43
N THR A 256 1.61 23.49 -0.59
CA THR A 256 1.58 24.71 0.26
C THR A 256 1.21 24.35 1.69
N LEU A 257 0.16 23.55 1.86
CA LEU A 257 -0.35 23.13 3.16
C LEU A 257 0.69 22.33 3.97
N LEU A 258 1.49 21.47 3.32
CA LEU A 258 2.58 20.77 4.00
C LEU A 258 3.76 21.68 4.32
N SER A 259 4.12 22.60 3.42
CA SER A 259 5.15 23.61 3.68
C SER A 259 4.79 24.47 4.89
N ASP A 260 3.54 24.89 5.01
CA ASP A 260 3.04 25.68 6.14
C ASP A 260 3.03 24.89 7.46
N ALA A 261 2.85 23.56 7.36
CA ALA A 261 2.98 22.64 8.48
C ALA A 261 4.45 22.34 8.86
N GLY A 262 5.42 22.93 8.16
CA GLY A 262 6.86 22.80 8.44
C GLY A 262 7.57 21.64 7.74
N VAL A 263 6.92 21.01 6.75
CA VAL A 263 7.53 19.95 5.94
C VAL A 263 8.46 20.56 4.89
N ASP A 264 9.68 20.03 4.73
CA ASP A 264 10.59 20.46 3.67
C ASP A 264 10.13 19.90 2.31
N MET A 265 9.51 20.77 1.50
CA MET A 265 9.00 20.43 0.18
C MET A 265 10.01 20.70 -0.95
N THR A 266 11.30 20.90 -0.63
CA THR A 266 12.32 21.24 -1.64
C THR A 266 12.46 20.15 -2.70
N GLY A 267 12.12 20.48 -3.95
CA GLY A 267 12.17 19.55 -5.08
C GLY A 267 11.05 18.49 -5.08
N ILE A 268 10.01 18.68 -4.27
CA ILE A 268 8.83 17.81 -4.21
C ILE A 268 7.64 18.53 -4.86
N THR A 269 6.95 17.86 -5.78
CA THR A 269 5.68 18.31 -6.36
C THR A 269 4.67 17.19 -6.25
N LEU A 270 3.64 17.36 -5.43
CA LEU A 270 2.56 16.39 -5.30
C LEU A 270 1.55 16.67 -6.41
N SER A 271 1.46 15.78 -7.40
CA SER A 271 0.71 16.07 -8.62
C SER A 271 -0.73 15.56 -8.56
N GLN A 272 -0.95 14.40 -7.94
CA GLN A 272 -2.27 13.79 -7.83
C GLN A 272 -2.50 13.22 -6.44
N ALA A 273 -3.62 13.55 -5.80
CA ALA A 273 -4.16 12.80 -4.69
C ALA A 273 -5.24 11.84 -5.20
N ASN A 274 -5.03 10.54 -5.02
CA ASN A 274 -5.86 9.46 -5.56
C ASN A 274 -6.74 8.79 -4.50
N GLY A 275 -6.40 8.94 -3.21
CA GLY A 275 -7.16 8.36 -2.12
C GLY A 275 -6.97 9.09 -0.82
N ILE A 276 -7.96 8.99 0.06
CA ILE A 276 -7.92 9.52 1.42
C ILE A 276 -8.43 8.46 2.40
N SER A 277 -7.85 8.40 3.59
CA SER A 277 -8.31 7.49 4.64
C SER A 277 -9.69 7.88 5.17
N PRO A 278 -10.45 6.91 5.75
CA PRO A 278 -11.77 7.18 6.31
C PRO A 278 -11.82 8.33 7.33
N ASN A 279 -10.75 8.51 8.11
CA ASN A 279 -10.62 9.58 9.11
C ASN A 279 -10.08 10.90 8.54
N GLY A 280 -9.82 10.98 7.23
CA GLY A 280 -9.37 12.19 6.54
C GLY A 280 -7.91 12.59 6.76
N LYS A 281 -7.10 11.75 7.42
CA LYS A 281 -5.73 12.12 7.83
C LYS A 281 -4.61 11.64 6.92
N TYR A 282 -4.83 10.57 6.15
CA TYR A 282 -3.82 10.00 5.27
C TYR A 282 -4.27 10.17 3.83
N ILE A 283 -3.43 10.79 3.02
CA ILE A 283 -3.68 11.03 1.61
C ILE A 283 -2.64 10.26 0.81
N VAL A 284 -3.07 9.51 -0.20
CA VAL A 284 -2.18 8.75 -1.08
C VAL A 284 -2.30 9.28 -2.50
N GLY A 285 -1.20 9.19 -3.24
CA GLY A 285 -1.13 9.84 -4.53
C GLY A 285 0.19 9.63 -5.25
N GLU A 286 0.42 10.44 -6.28
CA GLU A 286 1.60 10.41 -7.14
C GLU A 286 2.18 11.82 -7.27
N GLY A 287 3.51 11.93 -7.25
CA GLY A 287 4.20 13.20 -7.36
C GLY A 287 5.66 13.06 -7.80
N ALA A 288 6.29 14.16 -8.15
CA ALA A 288 7.72 14.23 -8.41
C ALA A 288 8.50 14.44 -7.11
N PHE A 289 9.63 13.73 -6.96
CA PHE A 289 10.52 13.81 -5.81
C PHE A 289 11.97 13.97 -6.28
N PRO A 290 12.91 14.46 -5.44
CA PRO A 290 14.31 14.58 -5.82
C PRO A 290 14.88 13.24 -6.31
N GLY A 291 15.29 13.19 -7.59
CA GLY A 291 15.83 11.98 -8.22
C GLY A 291 14.80 11.07 -8.90
N TYR A 292 13.49 11.35 -8.77
CA TYR A 292 12.40 10.53 -9.31
C TYR A 292 11.38 11.40 -10.05
N ALA A 293 11.15 11.11 -11.34
CA ALA A 293 10.19 11.86 -12.16
C ALA A 293 8.75 11.70 -11.69
N THR A 294 8.37 10.52 -11.19
CA THR A 294 7.05 10.25 -10.58
C THR A 294 7.18 9.10 -9.59
N GLU A 295 6.69 9.28 -8.37
CA GLU A 295 6.64 8.27 -7.32
C GLU A 295 5.32 8.34 -6.53
N ALA A 296 4.88 7.19 -6.02
CA ALA A 296 3.75 7.14 -5.09
C ALA A 296 4.14 7.69 -3.72
N PHE A 297 3.24 8.46 -3.11
CA PHE A 297 3.44 9.04 -1.79
C PHE A 297 2.31 8.67 -0.82
N VAL A 298 2.64 8.76 0.46
CA VAL A 298 1.66 8.87 1.55
C VAL A 298 1.94 10.16 2.30
N VAL A 299 0.93 11.00 2.39
CA VAL A 299 0.91 12.22 3.20
C VAL A 299 0.10 11.95 4.46
N TYR A 300 0.61 12.37 5.61
CA TYR A 300 -0.17 12.55 6.83
C TYR A 300 -0.46 14.03 7.02
N TYR A 301 -1.71 14.38 7.28
CA TYR A 301 -2.08 15.72 7.69
C TYR A 301 -3.31 15.70 8.60
N ASP A 302 -3.24 16.39 9.75
CA ASP A 302 -4.35 16.45 10.71
C ASP A 302 -4.92 17.85 10.95
N GLY A 303 -4.58 18.81 10.08
CA GLY A 303 -4.98 20.21 10.21
C GLY A 303 -3.94 21.08 10.91
N VAL A 304 -2.89 20.48 11.47
CA VAL A 304 -1.80 21.21 12.14
C VAL A 304 -0.44 20.64 11.77
N THR A 305 -0.30 19.31 11.84
CA THR A 305 0.95 18.61 11.57
C THR A 305 0.87 17.92 10.23
N GLY A 306 1.97 17.98 9.47
CA GLY A 306 2.13 17.38 8.16
C GLY A 306 3.35 16.47 8.11
N ASP A 307 3.28 15.42 7.29
CA ASP A 307 4.44 14.59 6.92
C ASP A 307 4.22 13.97 5.54
N VAL A 308 5.30 13.63 4.84
CA VAL A 308 5.27 12.96 3.54
C VAL A 308 6.35 11.90 3.46
N THR A 309 5.98 10.70 3.01
CA THR A 309 6.91 9.59 2.76
C THR A 309 6.62 8.94 1.43
N THR A 310 7.66 8.39 0.79
CA THR A 310 7.53 7.57 -0.42
C THR A 310 7.82 6.09 -0.15
N SER A 311 7.43 5.23 -1.09
CA SER A 311 7.75 3.80 -1.04
C SER A 311 9.26 3.53 -1.03
N SER A 312 10.04 4.27 -1.84
CA SER A 312 11.49 4.11 -1.90
C SER A 312 12.14 4.57 -0.60
N GLN A 313 11.70 5.69 -0.02
CA GLN A 313 12.21 6.16 1.28
C GLN A 313 11.95 5.14 2.40
N GLN A 314 10.77 4.50 2.42
CA GLN A 314 10.50 3.43 3.38
C GLN A 314 11.36 2.18 3.15
N GLN A 315 11.57 1.80 1.88
CA GLN A 315 12.43 0.68 1.53
C GLN A 315 13.88 0.94 1.93
N ASP A 316 14.40 2.13 1.68
CA ASP A 316 15.75 2.54 2.08
C ASP A 316 15.90 2.56 3.60
N ALA A 317 14.90 3.08 4.33
CA ALA A 317 14.90 3.04 5.79
C ALA A 317 14.93 1.59 6.33
N ALA A 318 14.14 0.69 5.73
CA ALA A 318 14.13 -0.72 6.10
C ALA A 318 15.44 -1.44 5.76
N GLN A 319 16.03 -1.16 4.59
CA GLN A 319 17.32 -1.71 4.19
C GLN A 319 18.44 -1.21 5.08
N ASN A 320 18.47 0.08 5.39
CA ASN A 320 19.42 0.67 6.33
C ASN A 320 19.31 0.02 7.72
N LEU A 321 18.08 -0.19 8.21
CA LEU A 321 17.86 -0.91 9.47
C LEU A 321 18.38 -2.35 9.39
N ALA A 322 18.09 -3.07 8.31
CA ALA A 322 18.52 -4.45 8.12
C ALA A 322 20.06 -4.57 8.03
N THR A 323 20.72 -3.68 7.27
CA THR A 323 22.18 -3.59 7.18
C THR A 323 22.78 -3.30 8.54
N ASN A 324 22.21 -2.36 9.29
CA ASN A 324 22.70 -2.05 10.64
C ASN A 324 22.56 -3.26 11.58
N GLN A 325 21.45 -3.99 11.52
CA GLN A 325 21.26 -5.22 12.29
C GLN A 325 22.26 -6.33 11.89
N GLN A 326 22.57 -6.47 10.61
CA GLN A 326 23.59 -7.43 10.13
C GLN A 326 24.98 -7.08 10.66
N THR A 327 25.36 -5.80 10.65
CA THR A 327 26.62 -5.32 11.22
C THR A 327 26.69 -5.66 12.72
N MET A 328 25.64 -5.39 13.48
CA MET A 328 25.59 -5.76 14.91
C MET A 328 25.72 -7.27 15.13
N LEU A 329 25.08 -8.11 14.32
CA LEU A 329 25.19 -9.56 14.41
C LEU A 329 26.60 -10.07 14.08
N ALA A 330 27.27 -9.47 13.11
CA ALA A 330 28.65 -9.81 12.77
C ALA A 330 29.63 -9.46 13.91
N GLU A 331 29.46 -8.29 14.53
CA GLU A 331 30.25 -7.87 15.69
C GLU A 331 29.99 -8.75 16.93
N SER A 332 28.74 -9.09 17.20
CA SER A 332 28.40 -10.00 18.31
C SER A 332 28.96 -11.41 18.07
N ARG A 333 28.88 -11.94 16.84
CA ARG A 333 29.54 -13.22 16.49
C ARG A 333 31.06 -13.17 16.63
N SER A 334 31.69 -12.07 16.23
CA SER A 334 33.13 -11.86 16.40
C SER A 334 33.51 -11.88 17.89
N THR A 335 32.75 -11.16 18.72
CA THR A 335 32.92 -11.12 20.18
C THR A 335 32.72 -12.49 20.81
N ALA A 336 31.64 -13.19 20.44
CA ALA A 336 31.38 -14.57 20.87
C ALA A 336 32.50 -15.52 20.44
N GLY A 337 33.07 -15.32 19.25
CA GLY A 337 34.20 -16.11 18.77
C GLY A 337 35.48 -15.89 19.57
N GLN A 338 35.73 -14.66 20.02
CA GLN A 338 36.81 -14.37 20.98
C GLN A 338 36.54 -15.00 22.35
N LEU A 339 35.28 -14.99 22.82
CA LEU A 339 34.83 -15.62 24.08
C LEU A 339 34.81 -17.16 24.05
N LEU A 340 34.81 -17.76 22.86
CA LEU A 340 34.93 -19.20 22.67
C LEU A 340 36.36 -19.60 22.26
N GLY A 341 37.29 -18.64 22.18
CA GLY A 341 38.71 -18.90 21.94
C GLY A 341 39.05 -19.36 20.53
N PHE A 342 38.24 -19.03 19.50
CA PHE A 342 38.49 -19.44 18.10
C PHE A 342 39.82 -18.93 17.52
N SER A 343 40.42 -17.91 18.14
CA SER A 343 41.72 -17.33 17.77
C SER A 343 42.91 -17.93 18.54
N ARG A 344 42.70 -18.95 19.39
CA ARG A 344 43.74 -19.50 20.28
C ARG A 344 43.94 -21.00 20.12
N PRO A 345 45.18 -21.50 20.32
CA PRO A 345 45.44 -22.93 20.40
C PRO A 345 44.71 -23.54 21.59
N ILE A 346 43.89 -24.56 21.33
CA ILE A 346 43.16 -25.28 22.38
C ILE A 346 44.07 -26.40 22.87
N ASP A 347 44.63 -26.22 24.07
CA ASP A 347 45.47 -27.21 24.74
C ASP A 347 44.80 -27.73 26.03
N SER A 348 45.45 -28.67 26.72
CA SER A 348 44.93 -29.29 27.95
C SER A 348 45.04 -28.40 29.20
N ARG A 349 45.37 -27.12 29.05
CA ARG A 349 45.57 -26.21 30.18
C ARG A 349 44.26 -25.51 30.53
N THR A 350 44.15 -25.16 31.82
CA THR A 350 43.09 -24.29 32.34
C THR A 350 43.65 -22.88 32.45
N TYR A 351 42.98 -21.90 31.86
CA TYR A 351 43.41 -20.50 31.91
C TYR A 351 42.23 -19.54 31.76
N THR A 352 42.39 -18.33 32.32
CA THR A 352 41.46 -17.21 32.15
C THR A 352 42.05 -16.18 31.20
N TYR A 353 41.20 -15.34 30.61
CA TYR A 353 41.63 -14.28 29.72
C TYR A 353 40.67 -13.10 29.75
N ALA A 354 41.19 -11.94 29.37
CA ALA A 354 40.43 -10.73 29.12
C ALA A 354 40.99 -10.04 27.88
N GLY A 355 40.16 -9.26 27.20
CA GLY A 355 40.55 -8.52 26.01
C GLY A 355 39.52 -7.46 25.63
N GLY A 356 39.84 -6.70 24.60
CA GLY A 356 38.93 -5.75 23.99
C GLY A 356 39.21 -5.62 22.50
N MET A 357 38.23 -5.10 21.74
CA MET A 357 38.37 -4.81 20.32
C MET A 357 38.36 -3.29 20.11
N PHE A 358 39.16 -2.78 19.15
CA PHE A 358 39.17 -1.36 18.80
C PHE A 358 38.06 -1.08 17.77
N GLY A 359 37.12 -0.18 18.11
CA GLY A 359 35.90 0.11 17.37
C GLY A 359 34.77 0.49 18.34
N SER A 360 33.57 -0.04 18.14
CA SER A 360 32.54 -0.10 19.19
C SER A 360 33.15 -0.71 20.46
N ALA A 361 33.01 -0.04 21.62
CA ALA A 361 33.78 -0.35 22.81
C ALA A 361 33.30 -1.66 23.44
N VAL A 362 33.95 -2.78 23.11
CA VAL A 362 33.66 -4.11 23.66
C VAL A 362 34.81 -4.57 24.56
N GLY A 363 34.51 -4.78 25.84
CA GLY A 363 35.39 -5.46 26.80
C GLY A 363 34.87 -6.86 27.09
N TYR A 364 35.75 -7.86 27.15
CA TYR A 364 35.33 -9.24 27.45
C TYR A 364 36.29 -9.97 28.37
N THR A 365 35.74 -10.90 29.15
CA THR A 365 36.50 -11.84 29.97
C THR A 365 35.93 -13.25 29.85
N GLY A 366 36.79 -14.25 29.85
CA GLY A 366 36.41 -15.64 29.73
C GLY A 366 37.49 -16.57 30.24
N GLY A 367 37.24 -17.87 30.10
CA GLY A 367 38.18 -18.89 30.51
C GLY A 367 37.93 -20.22 29.83
N GLN A 368 38.96 -21.05 29.91
CA GLN A 368 38.94 -22.44 29.52
C GLN A 368 39.22 -23.31 30.74
N PHE A 369 38.40 -24.32 30.96
CA PHE A 369 38.66 -25.40 31.90
C PHE A 369 38.75 -26.71 31.14
N SER A 370 39.84 -27.46 31.31
CA SER A 370 40.06 -28.71 30.58
C SER A 370 40.45 -29.84 31.54
N GLY A 371 39.79 -30.99 31.40
CA GLY A 371 40.02 -32.16 32.25
C GLY A 371 39.38 -33.43 31.70
N LYS A 372 40.12 -34.55 31.73
CA LYS A 372 39.65 -35.91 31.35
C LYS A 372 38.89 -35.97 30.01
N GLY A 373 39.44 -35.34 28.97
CA GLY A 373 38.85 -35.34 27.63
C GLY A 373 37.68 -34.37 27.42
N VAL A 374 37.28 -33.64 28.45
CA VAL A 374 36.25 -32.58 28.37
C VAL A 374 36.91 -31.21 28.52
N THR A 375 36.54 -30.28 27.65
CA THR A 375 36.92 -28.86 27.74
C THR A 375 35.66 -28.01 27.78
N LEU A 376 35.56 -27.14 28.78
CA LEU A 376 34.53 -26.11 28.90
C LEU A 376 35.15 -24.76 28.59
N LEU A 377 34.50 -24.01 27.71
CA LEU A 377 34.89 -22.68 27.25
C LEU A 377 33.73 -21.74 27.53
N GLY A 378 34.01 -20.53 27.97
CA GLY A 378 32.98 -19.51 28.02
C GLY A 378 33.44 -18.20 28.63
N GLY A 379 32.58 -17.21 28.54
CA GLY A 379 32.83 -15.90 29.12
C GLY A 379 31.71 -14.91 28.87
N ILE A 380 31.94 -13.71 29.35
CA ILE A 380 31.04 -12.57 29.29
C ILE A 380 31.75 -11.41 28.59
N GLY A 381 31.04 -10.75 27.68
CA GLY A 381 31.43 -9.52 27.02
C GLY A 381 30.44 -8.42 27.34
N TYR A 382 30.91 -7.19 27.31
CA TYR A 382 30.10 -5.99 27.47
C TYR A 382 30.50 -4.98 26.40
N GLY A 383 29.53 -4.56 25.60
CA GLY A 383 29.73 -3.61 24.50
C GLY A 383 28.91 -2.35 24.69
N ALA A 384 29.47 -1.22 24.25
CA ALA A 384 28.72 -0.02 23.90
C ALA A 384 28.94 0.28 22.41
N GLN A 385 27.86 0.56 21.68
CA GLN A 385 27.92 0.89 20.26
C GLN A 385 27.28 2.26 20.02
N ASP A 386 28.04 3.15 19.39
CA ASP A 386 27.57 4.47 18.97
C ASP A 386 27.83 4.63 17.48
N TYR A 387 26.78 4.42 16.69
CA TYR A 387 26.75 4.58 15.25
C TYR A 387 25.75 5.68 14.89
N LYS A 388 25.94 6.31 13.71
CA LYS A 388 25.18 7.48 13.24
C LYS A 388 23.64 7.39 13.41
N ASN A 389 23.07 6.18 13.51
CA ASN A 389 21.63 5.93 13.67
C ASN A 389 21.30 4.87 14.77
N ILE A 390 22.27 4.43 15.57
CA ILE A 390 22.06 3.43 16.64
C ILE A 390 22.92 3.82 17.84
N GLU A 391 22.27 4.12 18.95
CA GLU A 391 22.88 4.22 20.26
C GLU A 391 22.49 2.96 21.05
N GLN A 392 23.44 2.05 21.23
CA GLN A 392 23.27 0.86 22.07
C GLN A 392 24.18 0.98 23.28
N ASP A 393 23.60 1.44 24.37
CA ASP A 393 24.20 1.34 25.68
C ASP A 393 24.00 -0.07 26.24
N SER A 394 25.09 -0.67 26.71
CA SER A 394 25.02 -1.86 27.58
C SER A 394 24.54 -3.14 26.88
N ALA A 395 25.31 -3.65 25.92
CA ALA A 395 25.07 -4.92 25.25
C ALA A 395 25.87 -6.08 25.91
N PRO A 396 25.33 -6.80 26.90
CA PRO A 396 26.01 -7.98 27.45
C PRO A 396 25.96 -9.13 26.43
N THR A 397 27.07 -9.81 26.23
CA THR A 397 27.14 -11.06 25.44
C THR A 397 27.67 -12.17 26.31
N VAL A 398 26.96 -13.28 26.41
CA VAL A 398 27.40 -14.48 27.14
C VAL A 398 27.60 -15.60 26.13
N ALA A 399 28.75 -16.25 26.17
CA ALA A 399 29.04 -17.39 25.30
C ALA A 399 29.55 -18.58 26.12
N MET A 400 29.11 -19.78 25.77
CA MET A 400 29.53 -21.03 26.41
C MET A 400 29.59 -22.17 25.39
N ALA A 401 30.62 -23.01 25.48
CA ALA A 401 30.76 -24.24 24.71
C ALA A 401 31.36 -25.37 25.55
N GLY A 402 30.91 -26.59 25.28
CA GLY A 402 31.49 -27.82 25.79
C GLY A 402 32.04 -28.64 24.63
N ARG A 403 33.27 -29.12 24.80
CA ARG A 403 33.97 -29.98 23.84
C ARG A 403 34.34 -31.30 24.50
N TYR A 404 34.13 -32.40 23.79
CA TYR A 404 34.63 -33.71 24.16
C TYR A 404 35.59 -34.23 23.10
N ALA A 405 36.83 -34.53 23.48
CA ALA A 405 37.85 -35.11 22.62
C ALA A 405 37.88 -36.63 22.80
N PHE A 406 37.81 -37.37 21.69
CA PHE A 406 37.92 -38.83 21.70
C PHE A 406 39.38 -39.25 21.88
N GLY A 407 39.61 -40.39 22.54
CA GLY A 407 40.95 -40.87 22.87
C GLY A 407 41.80 -41.32 21.68
N ASP A 408 41.18 -41.59 20.53
CA ASP A 408 41.87 -42.10 19.34
C ASP A 408 42.45 -40.95 18.50
N THR A 409 43.76 -40.99 18.20
CA THR A 409 44.40 -39.97 17.36
C THR A 409 44.31 -40.31 15.88
N PHE A 410 44.13 -39.32 15.00
CA PHE A 410 44.16 -39.53 13.56
C PHE A 410 45.53 -40.09 13.10
N ALA A 411 45.52 -41.27 12.48
CA ALA A 411 46.65 -41.83 11.74
C ALA A 411 48.02 -41.79 12.47
N GLY A 412 48.04 -41.98 13.79
CA GLY A 412 49.28 -42.01 14.59
C GLY A 412 49.92 -40.65 14.86
N GLN A 413 49.28 -39.53 14.52
CA GLN A 413 49.72 -38.21 14.93
C GLN A 413 49.30 -37.93 16.38
N LYS A 414 50.25 -38.01 17.32
CA LYS A 414 50.04 -37.91 18.78
C LYS A 414 49.32 -36.64 19.29
N ASN A 415 49.07 -35.66 18.43
CA ASN A 415 48.55 -34.34 18.80
C ASN A 415 47.19 -33.99 18.17
N LEU A 416 46.54 -34.91 17.45
CA LEU A 416 45.25 -34.66 16.80
C LEU A 416 44.22 -35.74 17.18
N SER A 417 43.29 -35.37 18.06
CA SER A 417 42.12 -36.18 18.44
C SER A 417 40.86 -35.62 17.78
N PRO A 418 39.94 -36.46 17.26
CA PRO A 418 38.62 -35.99 16.88
C PRO A 418 37.89 -35.47 18.12
N PHE A 419 36.99 -34.53 17.92
CA PHE A 419 36.18 -33.98 19.00
C PHE A 419 34.77 -33.66 18.51
N VAL A 420 33.83 -33.62 19.45
CA VAL A 420 32.52 -32.98 19.27
C VAL A 420 32.49 -31.73 20.14
N GLU A 421 32.00 -30.63 19.59
CA GLU A 421 31.78 -29.38 20.30
C GLU A 421 30.32 -28.96 20.16
N LEU A 422 29.72 -28.56 21.27
CA LEU A 422 28.38 -27.99 21.34
C LEU A 422 28.45 -26.71 22.16
N GLY A 423 27.98 -25.62 21.59
CA GLY A 423 28.04 -24.32 22.24
C GLY A 423 27.14 -23.31 21.57
N GLY A 424 26.95 -22.20 22.25
CA GLY A 424 26.12 -21.09 21.80
C GLY A 424 26.47 -19.81 22.53
N TRP A 425 25.86 -18.72 22.08
CA TRP A 425 25.97 -17.42 22.71
C TRP A 425 24.61 -16.73 22.70
N ILE A 426 24.45 -15.79 23.61
CA ILE A 426 23.27 -14.94 23.72
C ILE A 426 23.72 -13.50 23.96
N THR A 427 23.07 -12.57 23.30
CA THR A 427 23.10 -11.14 23.64
C THR A 427 21.70 -10.77 24.12
N PRO A 428 21.44 -10.75 25.44
CA PRO A 428 20.16 -10.29 25.97
C PRO A 428 19.85 -8.88 25.47
N ARG A 429 18.57 -8.62 25.20
CA ARG A 429 18.09 -7.27 24.90
C ARG A 429 18.15 -6.37 26.11
#